data_AF-A0A658NPY7-F1
#
_entry.id   AF-A0A658NPY7-F1
#
_cell.length_a   1.000
_cell.length_b   1.000
_cell.length_c   1.000
_cell.angle_alpha   90.00
_cell.angle_beta   90.00
_cell.angle_gamma   90.00
#
_symmetry.space_group_name_H-M   'P 1'
#
loop_
_entity.id
_entity.type
_entity.pdbx_description
1 polymer ?
#
loop_
_entity_poly.entity_id
_entity_poly.type
_entity_poly.pdbx_seq_one_letter_code
_entity_poly.pdbx_strand_id
1 'polypeptide(L)'
;DRIQERVFIVKLVNDKNDKNRIAGAVGFSVRDHKLFVYKAKAILLAAGGCVNIFRPRSVGEGTGRAWYPVWNAGSTYAMAAE
;
A
#
# COMPACT_ATOMS: atom_id res chain seq x y z
N ASP A 1 -3.86 13.26 -16.43
CA ASP A 1 -4.94 12.33 -16.82
C ASP A 1 -4.73 10.87 -16.45
N ARG A 2 -3.49 10.35 -16.39
CA ARG A 2 -3.19 8.94 -16.01
C ARG A 2 -2.74 8.76 -14.55
N ILE A 3 -3.02 9.75 -13.70
CA ILE A 3 -2.58 9.76 -12.30
C ILE A 3 -3.83 9.89 -11.43
N GLN A 4 -3.93 9.01 -10.43
CA GLN A 4 -4.98 9.04 -9.42
C GLN A 4 -4.33 9.16 -8.06
N GLU A 5 -4.54 10.30 -7.41
CA GLU A 5 -4.03 10.58 -6.07
C GLU A 5 -5.09 10.29 -5.02
N ARG A 6 -4.67 10.23 -3.74
CA ARG A 6 -5.56 9.99 -2.59
C ARG A 6 -6.35 8.67 -2.69
N VAL A 7 -5.78 7.67 -3.36
CA VAL A 7 -6.26 6.29 -3.37
C VAL A 7 -5.25 5.43 -2.63
N PHE A 8 -5.70 4.75 -1.57
CA PHE A 8 -4.87 3.82 -0.82
C PHE A 8 -5.14 2.39 -1.31
N ILE A 9 -4.10 1.70 -1.77
CA ILE A 9 -4.19 0.30 -2.24
C ILE A 9 -4.05 -0.63 -1.03
N VAL A 10 -4.95 -1.60 -0.91
CA VAL A 10 -5.01 -2.50 0.25
C VAL A 10 -4.67 -3.95 -0.07
N LYS A 11 -4.90 -4.40 -1.31
CA LYS A 11 -4.75 -5.81 -1.66
C LYS A 11 -4.49 -6.01 -3.15
N LEU A 12 -3.63 -6.98 -3.46
CA LEU A 12 -3.45 -7.51 -4.82
C LEU A 12 -4.48 -8.60 -5.11
N VAL A 13 -4.83 -8.71 -6.40
CA VAL A 13 -5.79 -9.70 -6.88
C VAL A 13 -5.10 -10.54 -7.93
N ASN A 14 -5.00 -11.84 -7.67
CA ASN A 14 -4.46 -12.80 -8.63
C ASN A 14 -5.53 -13.30 -9.60
N ASP A 15 -5.07 -13.89 -10.70
CA ASP A 15 -5.94 -14.44 -11.73
C ASP A 15 -6.81 -15.56 -11.14
N LYS A 16 -8.06 -15.64 -11.59
CA LYS A 16 -9.02 -16.62 -11.12
C LYS A 16 -8.58 -18.06 -11.44
N ASN A 17 -7.89 -18.25 -12.56
CA ASN A 17 -7.49 -19.55 -13.08
C ASN A 17 -6.03 -19.88 -12.77
N ASP A 18 -5.19 -18.87 -12.51
CA ASP A 18 -3.78 -19.03 -12.12
C ASP A 18 -3.47 -18.20 -10.86
N LYS A 19 -3.38 -18.88 -9.72
CA LYS A 19 -3.13 -18.25 -8.42
C LYS A 19 -1.76 -17.58 -8.31
N ASN A 20 -0.80 -17.90 -9.17
CA ASN A 20 0.54 -17.30 -9.16
C ASN A 20 0.68 -16.12 -10.13
N ARG A 21 -0.39 -15.77 -10.86
CA ARG A 21 -0.40 -14.68 -11.83
C ARG A 21 -1.17 -13.49 -11.28
N ILE A 22 -0.58 -12.30 -11.37
CA ILE A 22 -1.26 -11.06 -11.01
C ILE A 22 -2.36 -10.70 -12.02
N ALA A 23 -3.50 -10.20 -11.53
CA ALA A 23 -4.62 -9.73 -12.35
C ALA A 23 -5.05 -8.28 -12.02
N GLY A 24 -4.70 -7.77 -10.84
CA GLY A 24 -5.15 -6.46 -10.43
C GLY A 24 -4.80 -6.06 -8.99
N ALA A 25 -5.39 -4.95 -8.56
CA ALA A 25 -5.30 -4.45 -7.20
C ALA A 25 -6.59 -3.73 -6.81
N VAL A 26 -6.90 -3.71 -5.51
CA VAL A 26 -8.05 -3.01 -4.95
C VAL A 26 -7.61 -1.97 -3.94
N GLY A 27 -8.34 -0.85 -3.91
CA GLY A 27 -8.08 0.27 -3.00
C GLY A 27 -9.32 1.14 -2.82
N PHE A 28 -9.20 2.18 -2.00
CA PHE A 28 -10.29 3.11 -1.74
C PHE A 28 -9.80 4.57 -1.69
N SER A 29 -10.70 5.52 -1.98
CA SER A 29 -10.41 6.94 -1.83
C SER A 29 -10.36 7.33 -0.36
N VAL A 30 -9.37 8.12 0.02
CA VAL A 30 -9.29 8.74 1.37
C VAL A 30 -9.95 10.13 1.40
N ARG A 31 -10.78 10.44 0.39
CA ARG A 31 -11.52 11.71 0.25
C ARG A 31 -13.00 11.49 -0.01
N ASP A 32 -13.36 10.39 -0.66
CA ASP A 32 -14.73 10.07 -1.07
C ASP A 32 -15.07 8.63 -0.70
N HIS A 33 -16.35 8.32 -0.54
CA HIS A 33 -16.81 6.95 -0.33
C HIS A 33 -16.80 6.15 -1.64
N LYS A 34 -15.60 5.86 -2.15
CA LYS A 34 -15.39 5.20 -3.44
C LYS A 34 -14.34 4.10 -3.36
N LEU A 35 -14.72 2.91 -3.85
CA LEU A 35 -13.82 1.79 -4.08
C LEU A 35 -13.25 1.81 -5.50
N PHE A 36 -11.99 1.40 -5.62
CA PHE A 36 -11.27 1.27 -6.88
C PHE A 36 -10.86 -0.20 -7.09
N VAL A 37 -11.15 -0.69 -8.29
CA VAL A 37 -10.71 -2.01 -8.74
C VAL A 37 -9.90 -1.81 -10.01
N TYR A 38 -8.59 -2.02 -9.91
CA TYR A 38 -7.66 -1.91 -11.02
C TYR A 38 -7.43 -3.29 -11.62
N LYS A 39 -7.63 -3.42 -12.94
CA LYS A 39 -7.25 -4.60 -13.70
C LYS A 39 -5.98 -4.29 -14.48
N ALA A 40 -4.96 -5.13 -14.33
CA ALA A 40 -3.65 -4.91 -14.96
C ALA A 40 -2.97 -6.23 -15.30
N LYS A 41 -2.15 -6.24 -16.36
CA LYS A 41 -1.36 -7.41 -16.77
C LYS A 41 -0.04 -7.54 -16.00
N ALA A 42 0.46 -6.42 -15.48
CA ALA A 42 1.67 -6.32 -14.68
C ALA A 42 1.47 -5.19 -13.66
N ILE A 43 2.02 -5.37 -12.45
CA ILE A 43 1.96 -4.40 -11.36
C ILE A 43 3.36 -4.23 -10.79
N LEU A 44 3.74 -2.98 -10.53
CA LEU A 44 4.97 -2.63 -9.82
C LEU A 44 4.61 -2.18 -8.41
N LEU A 45 5.13 -2.88 -7.40
CA LEU A 45 5.02 -2.46 -6.01
C LEU A 45 6.14 -1.50 -5.64
N ALA A 46 5.79 -0.24 -5.43
CA ALA A 46 6.73 0.83 -5.09
C ALA A 46 6.20 1.69 -3.93
N ALA A 47 5.64 1.06 -2.90
CA ALA A 47 5.03 1.74 -1.75
C ALA A 47 6.01 1.98 -0.57
N GLY A 48 7.31 1.94 -0.84
CA GLY A 48 8.36 2.15 0.17
C GLY A 48 8.55 0.97 1.13
N GLY A 49 9.28 1.24 2.22
CA GLY A 49 9.61 0.27 3.26
C GLY A 49 8.58 0.21 4.38
N CYS A 50 9.03 -0.07 5.61
CA CYS A 50 8.17 -0.09 6.80
C CYS A 50 8.83 0.63 7.98
N VAL A 51 8.07 1.48 8.67
CA VAL A 51 8.47 2.30 9.82
C VAL A 51 7.46 2.11 10.94
N ASN A 52 7.82 2.50 12.16
CA ASN A 52 6.98 2.39 13.36
C ASN A 52 6.56 0.95 13.75
N ILE A 53 7.22 -0.08 13.19
CA ILE A 53 7.10 -1.47 13.69
C ILE A 53 7.67 -1.57 15.11
N PHE A 54 8.75 -0.84 15.39
CA PHE A 54 9.39 -0.78 16.70
C PHE A 54 9.10 0.57 17.38
N ARG A 55 9.02 0.54 18.71
CA ARG A 55 8.81 1.75 19.53
C ARG A 55 9.99 2.73 19.37
N PRO A 56 9.76 3.99 18.98
CA PRO A 56 10.81 4.99 18.83
C PRO A 56 11.30 5.51 20.19
N ARG A 57 12.43 6.25 20.18
CA ARG A 57 13.03 6.85 21.38
C ARG A 57 12.19 7.96 22.02
N SER A 58 11.37 8.65 21.23
CA SER A 58 10.43 9.67 21.70
C SER A 58 9.01 9.19 21.45
N VAL A 59 8.19 9.10 22.50
CA VAL A 59 6.86 8.45 22.47
C VAL A 59 5.67 9.42 22.58
N GLY A 60 5.93 10.73 22.66
CA GLY A 60 4.91 11.78 22.57
C GLY A 60 4.75 12.27 21.14
N GLU A 61 4.68 13.59 20.95
CA GLU A 61 4.68 14.24 19.62
C GLU A 61 5.88 13.81 18.74
N GLY A 62 7.00 13.44 19.39
CA GLY A 62 8.19 12.93 18.71
C GLY A 62 8.02 11.57 18.02
N THR A 63 6.91 10.85 18.22
CA THR A 63 6.65 9.56 17.56
C THR A 63 6.62 9.69 16.03
N GLY A 64 6.24 10.86 15.52
CA GLY A 64 6.27 11.17 14.08
C GLY A 64 7.67 11.40 13.51
N ARG A 65 8.71 11.53 14.35
CA ARG A 65 10.09 11.87 13.95
C ARG A 65 10.99 10.64 13.85
N ALA A 66 10.51 9.63 13.12
CA ALA A 66 11.38 8.54 12.70
C ALA A 66 12.44 9.05 11.71
N TRP A 67 13.59 8.39 11.67
CA TRP A 67 14.64 8.69 10.69
C TRP A 67 14.19 8.38 9.26
N TYR A 68 13.38 7.34 9.07
CA TYR A 68 12.77 6.98 7.79
C TYR A 68 11.32 7.48 7.72
N PRO A 69 10.74 7.71 6.53
CA PRO A 69 9.44 8.36 6.39
C PRO A 69 8.30 7.65 7.14
N VAL A 70 7.63 8.38 8.03
CA VAL A 70 6.62 7.84 8.96
C VAL A 70 5.37 7.26 8.27
N TRP A 71 5.10 7.67 7.03
CA TRP A 71 3.96 7.17 6.25
C TRP A 71 4.20 5.81 5.58
N ASN A 72 5.43 5.27 5.63
CA ASN A 72 5.74 3.96 5.07
C ASN A 72 5.31 2.85 6.03
N ALA A 73 4.15 2.23 5.77
CA ALA A 73 3.53 1.22 6.61
C ALA A 73 3.83 -0.25 6.19
N GLY A 74 4.78 -0.47 5.29
CA GLY A 74 5.13 -1.82 4.82
C GLY A 74 4.17 -2.41 3.79
N SER A 75 3.34 -1.59 3.14
CA SER A 75 2.37 -2.04 2.13
C SER A 75 3.01 -2.83 0.98
N THR A 76 4.23 -2.46 0.57
CA THR A 76 5.00 -3.22 -0.45
C THR A 76 5.15 -4.68 -0.07
N TYR A 77 5.49 -4.97 1.19
CA TYR A 77 5.81 -6.31 1.65
C TYR A 77 4.55 -7.09 1.98
N ALA A 78 3.61 -6.47 2.70
CA ALA A 78 2.38 -7.11 3.11
C ALA A 78 1.57 -7.59 1.89
N MET A 79 1.37 -6.74 0.89
CA MET A 79 0.59 -7.10 -0.30
C MET A 79 1.27 -8.13 -1.20
N ALA A 80 2.60 -8.22 -1.17
CA ALA A 80 3.35 -9.20 -1.97
C ALA A 80 3.41 -10.58 -1.31
N ALA A 81 3.34 -10.62 0.03
CA ALA A 81 3.44 -11.84 0.82
C ALA A 81 2.08 -12.53 1.05
N GLU A 82 0.97 -11.78 0.92
CA GLU A 82 -0.41 -12.28 1.00
C GLU A 82 -0.79 -13.12 -0.23
#